data_AF-A0A117T2E6-F1
#
_entry.id   AF-A0A117T2E6-F1
#
_cell.length_a   1.000
_cell.length_b   1.000
_cell.length_c   1.000
_cell.angle_alpha   90.00
_cell.angle_beta   90.00
_cell.angle_gamma   90.00
#
_symmetry.space_group_name_H-M   'P 1'
#
loop_
_entity.id
_entity.type
_entity.pdbx_description
1 polymer ?
#
loop_
_entity_poly.entity_id
_entity_poly.type
_entity_poly.pdbx_seq_one_letter_code
_entity_poly.pdbx_strand_id
1 'polypeptide(L)'
;MRHLPNALTVMRIIGSLSLLFAEPLSGLFLTIYTVCGVTDVLDGYIARKTNSASEAGASLDSVADVFFIGVLLLVFLPLLQLSVWIICWIAGIAAIRTASLLTGWFRYRALAFIHTYANKATGLLLFCFPFLYDLLGLAVTASLLCFAASLSALEELAINCRSQELNRDTRYFQWKR
;
A
#
# COMPACT_ATOMS: atom_id res chain seq x y z
N MET A 1 10.51 25.72 -12.53
CA MET A 1 9.48 24.70 -12.22
C MET A 1 10.02 23.45 -11.49
N ARG A 2 11.29 23.40 -11.06
CA ARG A 2 11.89 22.25 -10.35
C ARG A 2 11.45 22.09 -8.89
N HIS A 3 10.83 23.10 -8.30
CA HIS A 3 10.42 23.09 -6.88
C HIS A 3 8.97 22.63 -6.64
N LEU A 4 8.19 22.42 -7.71
CA LEU A 4 6.78 22.03 -7.59
C LEU A 4 6.60 20.67 -6.90
N PRO A 5 7.37 19.61 -7.25
CA PRO A 5 7.26 18.31 -6.56
C PRO A 5 7.61 18.44 -5.08
N ASN A 6 8.72 19.12 -4.76
CA ASN A 6 9.13 19.31 -3.36
C ASN A 6 8.10 20.09 -2.54
N ALA A 7 7.42 21.08 -3.12
CA ALA A 7 6.35 21.81 -2.45
C ALA A 7 5.14 20.91 -2.15
N LEU A 8 4.77 20.01 -3.08
CA LEU A 8 3.71 19.02 -2.87
C LEU A 8 4.09 18.05 -1.75
N THR A 9 5.34 17.58 -1.72
CA THR A 9 5.83 16.68 -0.66
C THR A 9 5.82 17.35 0.71
N VAL A 10 6.23 18.62 0.82
CA VAL A 10 6.14 19.38 2.08
C VAL A 10 4.68 19.59 2.50
N MET A 11 3.79 19.90 1.56
CA MET A 11 2.35 19.96 1.85
C MET A 11 1.81 18.63 2.36
N ARG A 12 2.29 17.49 1.84
CA ARG A 12 1.90 16.16 2.32
C ARG A 12 2.36 15.91 3.75
N ILE A 13 3.56 16.34 4.14
CA ILE A 13 4.01 16.25 5.54
C ILE A 13 3.07 17.06 6.44
N ILE A 14 2.81 18.33 6.10
CA ILE A 14 1.92 19.19 6.89
C ILE A 14 0.49 18.62 6.94
N GLY A 15 -0.03 18.17 5.80
CA GLY A 15 -1.33 17.55 5.68
C GLY A 15 -1.44 16.26 6.49
N SER A 16 -0.41 15.41 6.46
CA SER A 16 -0.35 14.19 7.27
C SER A 16 -0.41 14.52 8.76
N LEU A 17 0.38 15.50 9.24
CA LEU A 17 0.34 15.91 10.65
C LEU A 17 -1.00 16.52 11.04
N SER A 18 -1.67 17.23 10.12
CA SER A 18 -3.00 17.79 10.38
C SER A 18 -4.08 16.72 10.62
N LEU A 19 -3.90 15.50 10.09
CA LEU A 19 -4.81 14.38 10.35
C LEU A 19 -4.85 13.97 11.83
N LEU A 20 -3.80 14.25 12.61
CA LEU A 20 -3.78 13.97 14.06
C LEU A 20 -4.75 14.85 14.85
N PHE A 21 -5.11 16.01 14.30
CA PHE A 21 -6.00 16.98 14.94
C PHE A 21 -7.44 16.89 14.42
N ALA A 22 -7.66 16.15 13.32
CA ALA A 22 -8.98 15.92 12.78
C ALA A 22 -9.62 14.70 13.47
N GLU A 23 -10.93 14.77 13.72
CA GLU A 23 -11.67 13.62 14.22
C GLU A 23 -11.59 12.47 13.19
N PRO A 24 -11.19 11.25 13.59
CA PRO A 24 -11.03 10.15 12.65
C PRO A 24 -12.31 9.89 11.88
N LEU A 25 -12.20 9.60 10.57
CA LEU A 25 -13.32 9.34 9.66
C LEU A 25 -14.30 10.49 9.44
N SER A 26 -14.10 11.65 10.08
CA SER A 26 -14.88 12.85 9.76
C SER A 26 -14.69 13.27 8.30
N GLY A 27 -15.67 14.00 7.75
CA GLY A 27 -15.56 14.52 6.37
C GLY A 27 -14.29 15.35 6.14
N LEU A 28 -13.82 16.07 7.17
CA LEU A 28 -12.56 16.81 7.13
C LEU A 28 -11.35 15.86 7.04
N PHE A 29 -11.32 14.81 7.88
CA PHE A 29 -10.27 13.79 7.87
C PHE A 29 -10.18 13.11 6.50
N LEU A 30 -11.32 12.66 5.96
CA LEU A 30 -11.37 11.97 4.66
C LEU A 30 -10.93 12.89 3.51
N THR A 31 -11.26 14.18 3.58
CA THR A 31 -10.82 15.17 2.59
C THR A 31 -9.30 15.35 2.62
N ILE A 32 -8.73 15.60 3.79
CA ILE A 32 -7.28 15.77 3.96
C ILE A 32 -6.54 14.49 3.54
N TYR A 33 -7.03 13.33 3.98
CA TYR A 33 -6.50 12.02 3.62
C TYR A 33 -6.42 11.83 2.11
N THR A 34 -7.51 12.13 1.41
CA THR A 34 -7.60 12.01 -0.05
C THR A 34 -6.66 12.96 -0.74
N VAL A 35 -6.61 14.22 -0.31
CA VAL A 35 -5.71 15.22 -0.88
C VAL A 35 -4.26 14.75 -0.75
N CYS A 36 -3.83 14.32 0.44
CA CYS A 36 -2.49 13.80 0.69
C CYS A 36 -2.14 12.61 -0.22
N GLY A 37 -3.04 11.63 -0.35
CA GLY A 37 -2.83 10.46 -1.20
C GLY A 37 -2.81 10.78 -2.69
N VAL A 38 -3.67 11.69 -3.14
CA VAL A 38 -3.69 12.13 -4.56
C VAL A 38 -2.44 12.95 -4.88
N THR A 39 -1.94 13.78 -3.96
CA THR A 39 -0.73 14.58 -4.19
C THR A 39 0.52 13.73 -4.38
N ASP A 40 0.63 12.57 -3.74
CA ASP A 40 1.72 11.58 -3.94
C ASP A 40 1.72 10.98 -5.35
N VAL A 41 0.54 10.67 -5.90
CA VAL A 41 0.48 10.16 -7.27
C VAL A 41 0.82 11.27 -8.27
N LEU A 42 0.37 12.50 -7.97
CA LEU A 42 0.56 13.66 -8.84
C LEU A 42 2.01 14.15 -8.86
N ASP A 43 2.70 14.22 -7.73
CA ASP A 43 4.09 14.71 -7.69
C ASP A 43 5.04 13.75 -8.45
N GLY A 44 4.86 12.44 -8.30
CA GLY A 44 5.58 11.42 -9.04
C GLY A 44 5.23 11.44 -10.54
N TYR A 45 3.97 11.69 -10.90
CA TYR A 45 3.58 11.86 -12.31
C TYR A 45 4.22 13.11 -12.92
N ILE A 46 4.18 14.25 -12.22
CA ILE A 46 4.76 15.52 -12.69
C ILE A 46 6.27 15.38 -12.82
N ALA A 47 6.96 14.83 -11.81
CA ALA A 47 8.42 14.66 -11.83
C ALA A 47 8.90 13.80 -13.01
N ARG A 48 8.15 12.73 -13.34
CA ARG A 48 8.41 11.89 -14.53
C ARG A 48 8.17 12.65 -15.82
N LYS A 49 7.06 13.39 -15.92
CA LYS A 49 6.69 14.12 -17.15
C LYS A 49 7.62 15.30 -17.44
N THR A 50 8.13 15.97 -16.40
CA THR A 50 8.99 17.15 -16.55
C THR A 50 10.48 16.82 -16.50
N ASN A 51 10.87 15.53 -16.50
CA ASN A 51 12.25 15.07 -16.29
C ASN A 51 12.94 15.81 -15.13
N SER A 52 12.18 16.11 -14.07
CA SER A 52 12.63 16.89 -12.92
C SER A 52 12.80 16.03 -11.67
N ALA A 53 12.81 14.70 -11.84
CA ALA A 53 13.16 13.76 -10.77
C ALA A 53 14.58 14.07 -10.28
N SER A 54 14.74 14.18 -8.96
CA SER A 54 16.02 14.41 -8.29
C SER A 54 16.16 13.49 -7.09
N GLU A 55 17.38 13.11 -6.74
CA GLU A 55 17.65 12.26 -5.57
C GLU A 55 17.16 12.90 -4.27
N ALA A 56 17.34 14.21 -4.13
CA ALA A 56 16.85 14.96 -2.98
C ALA A 56 15.32 14.95 -2.89
N GLY A 57 14.62 15.08 -4.02
CA GLY A 57 13.15 14.99 -4.07
C GLY A 57 12.65 13.59 -3.71
N ALA A 58 13.29 12.54 -4.23
CA ALA A 58 12.95 11.15 -3.90
C ALA A 58 13.18 10.81 -2.42
N SER A 59 14.26 11.33 -1.82
CA SER A 59 14.49 11.18 -0.38
C SER A 59 13.43 11.91 0.45
N LEU A 60 13.01 13.12 0.03
CA LEU A 60 11.97 13.88 0.73
C LEU A 60 10.62 13.17 0.64
N ASP A 61 10.31 12.60 -0.52
CA ASP A 61 9.11 11.80 -0.77
C ASP A 61 9.06 10.57 0.15
N SER A 62 10.17 9.84 0.24
CA SER A 62 10.28 8.70 1.17
C SER A 62 10.05 9.09 2.63
N VAL A 63 10.52 10.28 3.05
CA VAL A 63 10.28 10.79 4.40
C VAL A 63 8.79 11.12 4.59
N ALA A 64 8.18 11.80 3.62
CA ALA A 64 6.77 12.15 3.67
C ALA A 64 5.85 10.92 3.68
N ASP A 65 6.22 9.84 3.00
CA ASP A 65 5.53 8.53 3.08
C ASP A 65 5.58 7.95 4.48
N VAL A 66 6.75 7.96 5.12
CA VAL A 66 6.91 7.46 6.49
C VAL A 66 6.06 8.26 7.47
N PHE A 67 6.01 9.59 7.33
CA PHE A 67 5.13 10.44 8.15
C PHE A 67 3.65 10.12 7.89
N PHE A 68 3.25 10.02 6.63
CA PHE A 68 1.87 9.72 6.28
C PHE A 68 1.43 8.37 6.83
N ILE A 69 2.17 7.30 6.55
CA ILE A 69 1.88 5.96 7.07
C ILE A 69 1.92 5.95 8.61
N GLY A 70 2.90 6.61 9.22
CA GLY A 70 3.03 6.70 10.67
C GLY A 70 1.82 7.36 11.34
N VAL A 71 1.35 8.49 10.80
CA VAL A 71 0.15 9.16 11.31
C VAL A 71 -1.10 8.30 11.14
N LEU A 72 -1.28 7.67 9.96
CA LEU A 72 -2.42 6.80 9.73
C LEU A 72 -2.43 5.62 10.72
N LEU A 73 -1.27 5.02 10.99
CA LEU A 73 -1.16 3.97 12.00
C LEU A 73 -1.54 4.49 13.39
N LEU A 74 -1.04 5.66 13.80
CA LEU A 74 -1.39 6.24 15.10
C LEU A 74 -2.90 6.50 15.25
N VAL A 75 -3.56 6.94 14.18
CA VAL A 75 -5.00 7.22 14.18
C VAL A 75 -5.82 5.93 14.12
N PHE A 76 -5.49 5.00 13.22
CA PHE A 76 -6.30 3.82 12.98
C PHE A 76 -6.05 2.68 13.98
N LEU A 77 -4.83 2.50 14.48
CA LEU A 77 -4.53 1.41 15.41
C LEU A 77 -5.46 1.37 16.64
N PRO A 78 -5.79 2.49 17.32
CA PRO A 78 -6.76 2.46 18.43
C PRO A 78 -8.21 2.25 17.99
N LEU A 79 -8.57 2.58 16.75
CA LEU A 79 -9.92 2.39 16.18
C LEU A 79 -10.17 0.96 15.71
N LEU A 80 -9.10 0.23 15.39
CA LEU A 80 -9.13 -1.14 14.88
C LEU A 80 -9.35 -2.12 16.02
N GLN A 81 -10.60 -2.23 16.48
CA GLN A 81 -11.03 -3.34 17.35
C GLN A 81 -11.22 -4.61 16.54
N LEU A 82 -10.11 -5.18 16.05
CA LEU A 82 -10.12 -6.38 15.22
C LEU A 82 -10.55 -7.59 16.05
N SER A 83 -11.55 -8.30 15.55
CA SER A 83 -11.95 -9.58 16.11
C SER A 83 -10.84 -10.63 15.94
N VAL A 84 -10.73 -11.56 16.88
CA VAL A 84 -9.70 -12.63 16.88
C VAL A 84 -9.68 -13.40 15.56
N TRP A 85 -10.83 -13.66 14.95
CA TRP A 85 -10.91 -14.37 13.68
C TRP A 85 -10.26 -13.59 12.51
N ILE A 86 -10.37 -12.26 12.48
CA ILE A 86 -9.69 -11.40 11.49
C ILE A 86 -8.18 -11.48 11.71
N ILE A 87 -7.74 -11.40 12.97
CA ILE A 87 -6.32 -11.48 13.32
C ILE A 87 -5.74 -12.83 12.86
N CYS A 88 -6.44 -13.94 13.12
CA CYS A 88 -6.04 -15.26 12.64
C CYS A 88 -5.97 -15.33 11.10
N TRP A 89 -6.90 -14.67 10.40
CA TRP A 89 -6.88 -14.62 8.94
C TRP A 89 -5.68 -13.83 8.41
N ILE A 90 -5.42 -12.64 8.96
CA ILE A 90 -4.25 -11.82 8.63
C ILE A 90 -2.95 -12.62 8.88
N ALA A 91 -2.86 -13.34 10.01
CA ALA A 91 -1.73 -14.20 10.32
C ALA A 91 -1.55 -15.32 9.28
N GLY A 92 -2.65 -15.94 8.83
CA GLY A 92 -2.62 -16.92 7.74
C GLY A 92 -2.12 -16.34 6.43
N ILE A 93 -2.57 -15.15 6.04
CA ILE A 93 -2.10 -14.43 4.84
C ILE A 93 -0.60 -14.12 4.96
N ALA A 94 -0.15 -13.65 6.13
CA ALA A 94 1.25 -13.37 6.41
C ALA A 94 2.12 -14.63 6.30
N ALA A 95 1.63 -15.79 6.77
CA ALA A 95 2.31 -17.06 6.63
C ALA A 95 2.45 -17.46 5.14
N ILE A 96 1.40 -17.29 4.33
CA ILE A 96 1.44 -17.57 2.87
C ILE A 96 2.44 -16.66 2.17
N ARG A 97 2.45 -15.35 2.49
CA ARG A 97 3.42 -14.38 1.95
C ARG A 97 4.85 -14.73 2.33
N THR A 98 5.06 -15.11 3.58
CA THR A 98 6.39 -15.52 4.07
C THR A 98 6.85 -16.78 3.36
N ALA A 99 5.97 -17.78 3.19
CA ALA A 99 6.28 -18.97 2.41
C ALA A 99 6.62 -18.62 0.96
N SER A 100 5.88 -17.72 0.31
CA SER A 100 6.17 -17.24 -1.04
C SER A 100 7.57 -16.60 -1.12
N LEU A 101 7.89 -15.69 -0.20
CA LEU A 101 9.22 -15.05 -0.14
C LEU A 101 10.34 -16.07 0.12
N LEU A 102 10.13 -17.03 1.01
CA LEU A 102 11.10 -18.10 1.29
C LEU A 102 11.32 -18.99 0.05
N THR A 103 10.25 -19.38 -0.66
CA THR A 103 10.39 -20.14 -1.91
C THR A 103 11.16 -19.36 -2.97
N GLY A 104 10.93 -18.04 -3.08
CA GLY A 104 11.71 -17.16 -3.94
C GLY A 104 13.18 -17.07 -3.52
N TRP A 105 13.45 -16.97 -2.21
CA TRP A 105 14.82 -16.89 -1.69
C TRP A 105 15.61 -18.18 -1.90
N PHE A 106 15.03 -19.35 -1.61
CA PHE A 106 15.69 -20.65 -1.84
C PHE A 106 15.94 -20.93 -3.32
N ARG A 107 15.02 -20.51 -4.20
CA ARG A 107 15.10 -20.80 -5.63
C ARG A 107 15.96 -19.80 -6.41
N TYR A 108 15.89 -18.52 -6.07
CA TYR A 108 16.53 -17.45 -6.84
C TYR A 108 17.66 -16.73 -6.09
N ARG A 109 17.91 -17.06 -4.82
CA ARG A 109 18.83 -16.34 -3.91
C ARG A 109 18.63 -14.82 -3.87
N ALA A 110 17.43 -14.36 -4.21
CA ALA A 110 17.02 -12.97 -4.24
C ALA A 110 15.60 -12.84 -3.70
N LEU A 111 15.31 -11.71 -3.04
CA LEU A 111 13.96 -11.39 -2.60
C LEU A 111 13.08 -11.12 -3.83
N ALA A 112 12.23 -12.09 -4.14
CA ALA A 112 11.32 -12.07 -5.28
C ALA A 112 10.08 -11.23 -4.98
N PHE A 113 10.24 -9.90 -4.91
CA PHE A 113 9.10 -8.98 -4.84
C PHE A 113 8.44 -8.89 -6.22
N ILE A 114 7.44 -9.74 -6.46
CA ILE A 114 6.66 -9.71 -7.71
C ILE A 114 5.44 -8.80 -7.47
N HIS A 115 5.41 -7.66 -8.16
CA HIS A 115 4.31 -6.72 -8.11
C HIS A 115 3.19 -7.10 -9.09
N THR A 116 2.37 -8.09 -8.73
CA THR A 116 1.21 -8.49 -9.55
C THR A 116 0.10 -7.42 -9.55
N TYR A 117 -0.80 -7.47 -10.55
CA TYR A 117 -2.00 -6.63 -10.54
C TYR A 117 -2.88 -6.86 -9.30
N ALA A 118 -2.94 -8.08 -8.73
CA ALA A 118 -3.69 -8.32 -7.49
C ALA A 118 -3.06 -7.60 -6.29
N ASN A 119 -1.73 -7.46 -6.26
CA ASN A 119 -1.04 -6.66 -5.24
C ASN A 119 -1.43 -5.17 -5.35
N LYS A 120 -1.48 -4.63 -6.58
CA LYS A 120 -1.93 -3.25 -6.83
C LYS A 120 -3.40 -3.05 -6.46
N ALA A 121 -4.26 -4.01 -6.80
CA ALA A 121 -5.68 -3.95 -6.45
C ALA A 121 -5.90 -4.01 -4.93
N THR A 122 -5.19 -4.89 -4.22
CA THR A 122 -5.22 -4.94 -2.75
C THR A 122 -4.73 -3.64 -2.13
N GLY A 123 -3.67 -3.03 -2.68
CA GLY A 123 -3.16 -1.73 -2.24
C GLY A 123 -4.17 -0.60 -2.44
N LEU A 124 -4.86 -0.56 -3.58
CA LEU A 124 -5.93 0.40 -3.83
C LEU A 124 -7.11 0.19 -2.88
N LEU A 125 -7.49 -1.07 -2.64
CA LEU A 125 -8.56 -1.39 -1.69
C LEU A 125 -8.20 -0.96 -0.27
N LEU A 126 -6.93 -1.11 0.13
CA LEU A 126 -6.41 -0.63 1.41
C LEU A 126 -6.42 0.90 1.48
N PHE A 127 -6.11 1.60 0.40
CA PHE A 127 -6.26 3.07 0.35
C PHE A 127 -7.74 3.50 0.51
N CYS A 128 -8.67 2.73 -0.04
CA CYS A 128 -10.10 2.97 0.16
C CYS A 128 -10.62 2.57 1.56
N PHE A 129 -9.77 2.02 2.44
CA PHE A 129 -10.17 1.52 3.76
C PHE A 129 -10.96 2.53 4.59
N PRO A 130 -10.54 3.80 4.75
CA PRO A 130 -11.26 4.75 5.60
C PRO A 130 -12.70 4.98 5.13
N PHE A 131 -12.93 5.02 3.81
CA PHE A 131 -14.25 5.19 3.21
C PHE A 131 -15.13 3.95 3.38
N LEU A 132 -14.55 2.77 3.16
CA LEU A 132 -15.26 1.51 3.32
C LEU A 132 -15.60 1.23 4.78
N TYR A 133 -14.70 1.57 5.70
CA TYR A 133 -14.93 1.47 7.13
C TYR A 133 -16.13 2.33 7.56
N ASP A 134 -16.20 3.58 7.08
CA ASP A 134 -17.31 4.50 7.39
C ASP A 134 -18.65 4.00 6.82
N LEU A 135 -18.65 3.43 5.61
CA LEU A 135 -19.88 2.98 4.93
C LEU A 135 -20.37 1.59 5.37
N LEU A 136 -19.47 0.63 5.54
CA LEU A 136 -19.78 -0.81 5.71
C LEU A 136 -19.42 -1.34 7.10
N GLY A 137 -18.71 -0.55 7.90
CA GLY A 137 -18.17 -0.95 9.19
C GLY A 137 -16.89 -1.81 9.11
N LEU A 138 -16.25 -1.99 10.26
CA LEU A 138 -14.95 -2.65 10.38
C LEU A 138 -14.96 -4.11 9.90
N ALA A 139 -15.95 -4.90 10.32
CA ALA A 139 -15.96 -6.34 10.07
C ALA A 139 -16.07 -6.66 8.57
N VAL A 140 -16.98 -6.00 7.86
CA VAL A 140 -17.18 -6.21 6.41
C VAL A 140 -15.96 -5.72 5.64
N THR A 141 -15.47 -4.52 5.95
CA THR A 141 -14.30 -3.95 5.29
C THR A 141 -13.05 -4.80 5.48
N ALA A 142 -12.80 -5.26 6.70
CA ALA A 142 -11.67 -6.15 7.00
C ALA A 142 -11.81 -7.51 6.29
N SER A 143 -13.03 -8.05 6.17
CA SER A 143 -13.27 -9.30 5.43
C SER A 143 -12.93 -9.15 3.95
N LEU A 144 -13.38 -8.06 3.32
CA LEU A 144 -13.10 -7.75 1.91
C LEU A 144 -11.60 -7.60 1.68
N LEU A 145 -10.90 -6.87 2.57
CA LEU A 145 -9.45 -6.72 2.51
C LEU A 145 -8.73 -8.06 2.69
N CYS A 146 -9.11 -8.87 3.67
CA CYS A 146 -8.50 -10.18 3.90
C CYS A 146 -8.72 -11.12 2.71
N PHE A 147 -9.90 -11.09 2.09
CA PHE A 147 -10.19 -11.88 0.90
C PHE A 147 -9.32 -11.45 -0.29
N ALA A 148 -9.26 -10.15 -0.60
CA ALA A 148 -8.41 -9.62 -1.67
C ALA A 148 -6.93 -9.94 -1.43
N ALA A 149 -6.46 -9.74 -0.19
CA ALA A 149 -5.08 -10.03 0.21
C ALA A 149 -4.75 -11.52 0.14
N SER A 150 -5.70 -12.41 0.45
CA SER A 150 -5.54 -13.86 0.30
C SER A 150 -5.36 -14.25 -1.16
N LEU A 151 -6.21 -13.73 -2.06
CA LEU A 151 -6.09 -13.96 -3.50
C LEU A 151 -4.74 -13.48 -4.04
N SER A 152 -4.31 -12.28 -3.64
CA SER A 152 -3.02 -11.72 -4.02
C SER A 152 -1.84 -12.55 -3.50
N ALA A 153 -1.90 -13.03 -2.25
CA ALA A 153 -0.85 -13.87 -1.67
C ALA A 153 -0.76 -15.24 -2.36
N LEU A 154 -1.90 -15.83 -2.72
CA LEU A 154 -1.96 -17.10 -3.46
C LEU A 154 -1.42 -16.94 -4.90
N GLU A 155 -1.74 -15.84 -5.58
CA GLU A 155 -1.17 -15.53 -6.91
C GLU A 155 0.36 -15.44 -6.83
N GLU A 156 0.89 -14.71 -5.86
CA GLU A 156 2.33 -14.54 -5.66
C GLU A 156 3.03 -15.88 -5.40
N LEU A 157 2.46 -16.71 -4.52
CA LEU A 157 2.97 -18.06 -4.23
C LEU A 157 2.94 -18.96 -5.48
N ALA A 158 1.83 -18.93 -6.24
CA ALA A 158 1.69 -19.73 -7.46
C ALA A 158 2.74 -19.36 -8.52
N ILE A 159 3.04 -18.06 -8.69
CA ILE A 159 4.08 -17.59 -9.61
C ILE A 159 5.47 -18.04 -9.14
N ASN A 160 5.80 -17.91 -7.86
CA ASN A 160 7.09 -18.32 -7.31
C ASN A 160 7.33 -19.85 -7.40
N CYS A 161 6.29 -20.65 -7.22
CA CYS A 161 6.38 -22.10 -7.36
C CYS A 161 6.59 -22.56 -8.81
N ARG A 162 5.99 -21.85 -9.78
CA ARG A 162 5.93 -22.27 -11.20
C ARG A 162 6.99 -21.65 -12.10
N SER A 163 7.46 -20.43 -11.80
CA SER A 163 8.51 -19.81 -12.61
C SER A 163 9.86 -20.54 -12.43
N GLN A 164 10.68 -20.58 -13.48
CA GLN A 164 12.07 -21.05 -13.43
C GLN A 164 13.07 -19.88 -13.43
N GLU A 165 12.62 -18.66 -13.71
CA GLU A 165 13.43 -17.44 -13.73
C GLU A 165 12.69 -16.30 -13.01
N LEU A 166 13.46 -15.48 -12.29
CA LEU A 166 12.97 -14.34 -11.54
C LEU A 166 12.63 -13.18 -12.50
N ASN A 167 11.39 -13.12 -12.98
CA ASN A 167 10.92 -11.96 -13.73
C ASN A 167 10.22 -10.96 -12.78
N ARG A 168 10.91 -9.88 -12.42
CA ARG A 168 10.37 -8.81 -11.54
C ARG A 168 9.24 -8.01 -12.20
N ASP A 169 9.11 -8.09 -13.52
CA ASP A 169 8.08 -7.39 -14.31
C ASP A 169 6.86 -8.26 -14.65
N THR A 170 6.66 -9.39 -13.95
CA THR A 170 5.51 -10.26 -14.23
C THR A 170 4.21 -9.55 -13.83
N ARG A 171 3.48 -9.04 -14.82
CA ARG A 171 2.27 -8.22 -14.61
C ARG A 171 1.08 -9.06 -14.14
N TYR A 172 0.98 -10.34 -14.51
CA TYR A 172 -0.08 -11.29 -14.13
C TYR A 172 0.41 -12.75 -14.29
N PHE A 173 -0.33 -13.72 -13.75
CA PHE A 173 -0.09 -15.16 -13.99
C PHE A 173 -0.16 -15.49 -15.49
N GLN A 174 0.99 -15.62 -16.14
CA GLN A 174 1.07 -16.11 -17.51
C GLN A 174 1.20 -17.62 -17.51
N TRP A 175 0.17 -18.31 -17.98
CA TRP A 175 0.25 -19.71 -18.37
C TRP A 175 1.19 -19.80 -19.59
N LYS A 176 2.47 -20.10 -19.37
CA LYS A 176 3.35 -20.51 -20.46
C LYS A 176 2.86 -21.89 -20.92
N ARG A 177 2.22 -21.88 -22.09
CA ARG A 177 1.97 -23.06 -22.91
C ARG A 177 3.30 -23.56 -23.48
#